data_AF-A0A7S2R3B4-F1
#
_entry.id   AF-A0A7S2R3B4-F1
#
_cell.length_a   1.000
_cell.length_b   1.000
_cell.length_c   1.000
_cell.angle_alpha   90.00
_cell.angle_beta   90.00
_cell.angle_gamma   90.00
#
_symmetry.space_group_name_H-M   'P 1'
#
loop_
_entity.id
_entity.type
_entity.pdbx_description
1 polymer ?
#
loop_
_entity_poly.entity_id
_entity_poly.type
_entity_poly.pdbx_seq_one_letter_code
_entity_poly.pdbx_strand_id
1 'polypeptide(L)'
;DIEYLALDVLCALLPLARPRLLMDGKDIVYKIILPILERKRSNELVVETCFTALWTLCHDTKVNSNNVSYKEIIGHRKTIISILDQMSRHLGSEGVQEKGCMTLWLLSEVYDIKFLIADLNGVTTILIALQCHLKCLTLQEAGLGVLTSMSTIPELKDIISDKGGVDVVLCTLWVNVGHENIVIGGLIAMSNMCVNSKTNEIDLIGYPEVELIVVAMMDFRMSSQVQLCACRLLRNLALANQNVNLMAILIDQLTGALEAAANNFPSECGERVDFILDRLLSV
;
A
#
# COMPACT_ATOMS: atom_id res chain seq x y z
N ASP A 1 3.75 -21.38 -27.61
CA ASP A 1 3.00 -22.07 -26.54
C ASP A 1 1.54 -21.63 -26.63
N ILE A 2 0.63 -22.51 -27.06
CA ILE A 2 -0.76 -22.12 -27.43
C ILE A 2 -1.53 -21.56 -26.22
N GLU A 3 -1.22 -22.04 -25.02
CA GLU A 3 -1.83 -21.56 -23.78
C GLU A 3 -1.40 -20.13 -23.43
N TYR A 4 -0.13 -19.77 -23.68
CA TYR A 4 0.36 -18.41 -23.50
C TYR A 4 -0.32 -17.45 -24.48
N LEU A 5 -0.39 -17.83 -25.76
CA LEU A 5 -1.09 -17.04 -26.78
C LEU A 5 -2.58 -16.90 -26.46
N ALA A 6 -3.23 -17.94 -25.94
CA ALA A 6 -4.62 -17.89 -25.51
C ALA A 6 -4.83 -16.95 -24.31
N LEU A 7 -3.87 -16.90 -23.39
CA LEU A 7 -3.93 -16.04 -22.21
C LEU A 7 -3.63 -14.57 -22.55
N ASP A 8 -2.70 -14.31 -23.46
CA ASP A 8 -2.45 -12.97 -24.01
C ASP A 8 -3.66 -12.46 -24.79
N VAL A 9 -4.27 -13.32 -25.60
CA VAL A 9 -5.53 -13.01 -26.30
C VAL A 9 -6.65 -12.78 -25.28
N LEU A 10 -6.75 -13.58 -24.21
CA LEU A 10 -7.74 -13.37 -23.16
C LEU A 10 -7.51 -12.03 -22.44
N CYS A 11 -6.27 -11.67 -22.12
CA CYS A 11 -5.93 -10.39 -21.50
C CYS A 11 -6.16 -9.20 -22.42
N ALA A 12 -5.90 -9.34 -23.73
CA ALA A 12 -6.19 -8.30 -24.71
C ALA A 12 -7.71 -8.13 -24.93
N LEU A 13 -8.48 -9.21 -24.80
CA LEU A 13 -9.93 -9.20 -24.99
C LEU A 13 -10.70 -8.82 -23.72
N LEU A 14 -10.18 -9.09 -22.52
CA LEU A 14 -10.84 -8.80 -21.24
C LEU A 14 -11.28 -7.33 -21.09
N PRO A 15 -10.42 -6.32 -21.37
CA PRO A 15 -10.82 -4.90 -21.35
C PRO A 15 -11.83 -4.51 -22.45
N LEU A 16 -11.83 -5.23 -23.58
CA LEU A 16 -12.64 -4.93 -24.76
C LEU A 16 -13.99 -5.66 -24.75
N ALA A 17 -14.13 -6.68 -23.91
CA ALA A 17 -15.29 -7.52 -23.88
C ALA A 17 -16.47 -6.82 -23.21
N ARG A 18 -17.63 -6.88 -23.86
CA ARG A 18 -18.89 -6.54 -23.20
C ARG A 18 -19.26 -7.66 -22.23
N PRO A 19 -19.88 -7.37 -21.07
CA PRO A 19 -20.28 -8.38 -20.07
C PRO A 19 -21.16 -9.52 -20.60
N ARG A 20 -21.75 -9.37 -21.79
CA ARG A 20 -22.61 -10.38 -22.44
C ARG A 20 -21.88 -11.33 -23.39
N LEU A 21 -20.61 -11.07 -23.72
CA LEU A 21 -19.84 -11.83 -24.73
C LEU A 21 -18.76 -12.74 -24.11
N LEU A 22 -18.37 -12.51 -22.87
CA LEU A 22 -17.50 -13.41 -22.10
C LEU A 22 -18.33 -14.28 -21.15
N MET A 23 -17.79 -15.45 -20.80
CA MET A 23 -18.30 -16.30 -19.72
C MET A 23 -18.53 -15.48 -18.43
N ASP A 24 -19.42 -15.95 -17.53
CA ASP A 24 -19.60 -15.34 -16.20
C ASP A 24 -18.22 -15.09 -15.56
N GLY A 25 -18.01 -13.94 -14.93
CA GLY A 25 -16.77 -13.59 -14.25
C GLY A 25 -16.27 -14.67 -13.29
N LYS A 26 -17.20 -15.38 -12.65
CA LYS A 26 -16.92 -16.55 -11.83
C LYS A 26 -16.25 -17.66 -12.65
N ASP A 27 -16.77 -17.96 -13.83
CA ASP A 27 -16.20 -18.98 -14.71
C ASP A 27 -14.80 -18.59 -15.22
N ILE A 28 -14.57 -17.31 -15.53
CA ILE A 28 -13.23 -16.83 -15.91
C ILE A 28 -12.23 -17.11 -14.78
N VAL A 29 -12.57 -16.73 -13.54
CA VAL A 29 -11.67 -16.94 -12.39
C VAL A 29 -11.49 -18.43 -12.09
N TYR A 30 -12.57 -19.18 -11.90
CA TYR A 30 -12.51 -20.54 -11.35
C TYR A 30 -12.28 -21.64 -12.39
N LYS A 31 -12.68 -21.45 -13.65
CA LYS A 31 -12.52 -22.47 -14.70
C LYS A 31 -11.33 -22.19 -15.63
N ILE A 32 -10.82 -20.96 -15.66
CA ILE A 32 -9.70 -20.57 -16.53
C ILE A 32 -8.48 -20.17 -15.70
N ILE A 33 -8.55 -19.05 -14.97
CA ILE A 33 -7.38 -18.46 -14.32
C ILE A 33 -6.78 -19.39 -13.26
N LEU A 34 -7.58 -19.84 -12.28
CA LEU A 34 -7.05 -20.69 -11.20
C LEU A 34 -6.50 -22.04 -11.70
N PRO A 35 -7.17 -22.77 -12.60
CA PRO A 35 -6.58 -23.99 -13.17
C PRO A 35 -5.27 -23.75 -13.94
N ILE A 36 -5.14 -22.62 -14.64
CA ILE A 36 -3.89 -22.26 -15.32
C ILE A 36 -2.79 -21.97 -14.31
N LEU A 37 -3.06 -21.16 -13.28
CA LEU A 37 -2.12 -20.90 -12.18
C LEU A 37 -1.69 -22.21 -11.50
N GLU A 38 -2.61 -23.14 -11.24
CA GLU A 38 -2.29 -24.45 -10.64
C GLU A 38 -1.36 -25.29 -11.54
N ARG A 39 -1.62 -25.35 -12.86
CA ARG A 39 -0.85 -26.17 -13.82
C ARG A 39 0.50 -25.56 -14.22
N LYS A 40 0.58 -24.24 -14.30
CA LYS A 40 1.73 -23.50 -14.84
C LYS A 40 2.39 -22.59 -13.81
N ARG A 41 2.24 -22.89 -12.52
CA ARG A 41 2.82 -22.15 -11.38
C ARG A 41 4.34 -21.91 -11.42
N SER A 42 5.09 -22.57 -12.30
CA SER A 42 6.54 -22.35 -12.44
C SER A 42 6.90 -21.38 -13.56
N ASN A 43 5.96 -20.99 -14.42
CA ASN A 43 6.21 -20.06 -15.53
C ASN A 43 5.78 -18.65 -15.11
N GLU A 44 6.76 -17.80 -14.84
CA GLU A 44 6.52 -16.43 -14.35
C GLU A 44 5.66 -15.60 -15.31
N LEU A 45 5.88 -15.72 -16.63
CA LEU A 45 5.12 -14.96 -17.63
C LEU A 45 3.64 -15.36 -17.61
N VAL A 46 3.35 -16.67 -17.51
CA VAL A 46 1.96 -17.14 -17.41
C VAL A 46 1.31 -16.66 -16.11
N VAL A 47 2.04 -16.68 -15.00
CA VAL A 47 1.54 -16.20 -13.70
C VAL A 47 1.26 -14.71 -13.74
N GLU A 48 2.18 -13.90 -14.28
CA GLU A 48 2.03 -12.46 -14.44
C GLU A 48 0.82 -12.12 -15.33
N THR A 49 0.66 -12.80 -16.46
CA THR A 49 -0.50 -12.60 -17.33
C THR A 49 -1.80 -12.99 -16.62
N CYS A 50 -1.82 -14.08 -15.84
CA CYS A 50 -2.98 -14.43 -15.01
C CYS A 50 -3.30 -13.35 -13.96
N PHE A 51 -2.29 -12.77 -13.31
CA PHE A 51 -2.49 -11.67 -12.36
C PHE A 51 -2.97 -10.39 -13.04
N THR A 52 -2.47 -10.10 -14.24
CA THR A 52 -2.95 -8.98 -15.05
C THR A 52 -4.45 -9.14 -15.37
N ALA A 53 -4.90 -10.36 -15.70
CA ALA A 53 -6.31 -10.65 -15.88
C ALA A 53 -7.13 -10.43 -14.60
N LEU A 54 -6.65 -10.91 -13.44
CA LEU A 54 -7.32 -10.71 -12.14
C LEU A 54 -7.43 -9.22 -11.78
N TRP A 55 -6.33 -8.48 -11.91
CA TRP A 55 -6.31 -7.04 -11.68
C TRP A 55 -7.29 -6.30 -12.59
N THR A 56 -7.30 -6.62 -13.89
CA THR A 56 -8.21 -6.02 -14.88
C THR A 56 -9.67 -6.26 -14.49
N LEU A 57 -10.01 -7.49 -14.07
CA LEU A 57 -11.35 -7.82 -13.59
C LEU A 57 -11.72 -7.07 -12.31
N CYS A 58 -10.79 -6.94 -11.36
CA CYS A 58 -11.00 -6.15 -10.14
C CYS A 58 -11.20 -4.65 -10.40
N HIS A 59 -10.57 -4.12 -11.45
CA HIS A 59 -10.66 -2.71 -11.82
C HIS A 59 -11.96 -2.37 -12.55
N ASP A 60 -12.60 -3.34 -13.22
CA ASP A 60 -13.89 -3.12 -13.86
C ASP A 60 -14.98 -2.90 -12.79
N THR A 61 -15.50 -1.67 -12.74
CA THR A 61 -16.58 -1.27 -11.83
C THR A 61 -17.95 -1.81 -12.25
N LYS A 62 -18.05 -2.49 -13.41
CA LYS A 62 -19.27 -3.16 -13.84
C LYS A 62 -19.49 -4.42 -13.03
N VAL A 63 -20.63 -4.47 -12.34
CA VAL A 63 -21.19 -5.71 -11.78
C VAL A 63 -21.46 -6.71 -12.90
N ASN A 64 -21.21 -8.00 -12.63
CA ASN A 64 -21.54 -9.08 -13.58
C ASN A 64 -23.06 -9.21 -13.76
N SER A 65 -23.51 -10.11 -14.64
CA SER A 65 -24.94 -10.35 -14.90
C SER A 65 -25.77 -10.72 -13.65
N ASN A 66 -25.09 -11.07 -12.54
CA ASN A 66 -25.69 -11.53 -11.29
C ASN A 66 -25.56 -10.48 -10.15
N ASN A 67 -25.19 -9.23 -10.44
CA ASN A 67 -24.96 -8.15 -9.47
C ASN A 67 -23.84 -8.42 -8.42
N VAL A 68 -22.94 -9.37 -8.69
CA VAL A 68 -21.79 -9.64 -7.82
C VAL A 68 -20.58 -8.86 -8.34
N SER A 69 -19.86 -8.20 -7.44
CA SER A 69 -18.63 -7.50 -7.80
C SER A 69 -17.50 -8.49 -8.09
N TYR A 70 -16.66 -8.21 -9.09
CA TYR A 70 -15.45 -9.00 -9.33
C TYR A 70 -14.54 -9.05 -8.10
N LYS A 71 -14.55 -7.99 -7.27
CA LYS A 71 -13.81 -7.97 -6.00
C LYS A 71 -14.30 -9.04 -5.04
N GLU A 72 -15.59 -9.39 -5.01
CA GLU A 72 -16.12 -10.46 -4.16
C GLU A 72 -15.76 -11.86 -4.73
N ILE A 73 -15.82 -12.01 -6.06
CA ILE A 73 -15.46 -13.27 -6.74
C ILE A 73 -13.98 -13.60 -6.52
N ILE A 74 -13.11 -12.61 -6.74
CA ILE A 74 -11.65 -12.71 -6.62
C ILE A 74 -11.24 -12.66 -5.15
N GLY A 75 -12.01 -11.97 -4.31
CA GLY A 75 -11.88 -11.92 -2.86
C GLY A 75 -12.09 -13.24 -2.13
N HIS A 76 -12.57 -14.26 -2.82
CA HIS A 76 -12.77 -15.57 -2.24
C HIS A 76 -11.43 -16.21 -1.82
N ARG A 77 -11.44 -16.89 -0.66
CA ARG A 77 -10.27 -17.52 -0.03
C ARG A 77 -9.37 -18.31 -0.97
N LYS A 78 -9.95 -19.11 -1.88
CA LYS A 78 -9.16 -19.92 -2.84
C LYS A 78 -8.29 -19.04 -3.74
N THR A 79 -8.83 -17.92 -4.21
CA THR A 79 -8.13 -17.03 -5.13
C THR A 79 -7.06 -16.22 -4.41
N ILE A 80 -7.34 -15.71 -3.20
CA ILE A 80 -6.33 -15.03 -2.36
C ILE A 80 -5.15 -15.95 -2.04
N ILE A 81 -5.41 -17.21 -1.66
CA ILE A 81 -4.34 -18.20 -1.45
C ILE A 81 -3.49 -18.38 -2.69
N SER A 82 -4.13 -18.50 -3.85
CA SER A 82 -3.41 -18.64 -5.13
C SER A 82 -2.54 -17.42 -5.41
N ILE A 83 -3.03 -16.20 -5.18
CA ILE A 83 -2.24 -14.97 -5.39
C ILE A 83 -1.02 -14.97 -4.46
N LEU A 84 -1.23 -15.18 -3.16
CA LEU A 84 -0.15 -15.12 -2.16
C LEU A 84 0.88 -16.24 -2.33
N ASP A 85 0.47 -17.47 -2.68
CA ASP A 85 1.38 -18.59 -2.97
C ASP A 85 2.24 -18.30 -4.21
N GLN A 86 1.64 -17.76 -5.28
CA GLN A 86 2.42 -17.43 -6.48
C GLN A 86 3.38 -16.26 -6.25
N MET A 87 2.97 -15.20 -5.54
CA MET A 87 3.89 -14.14 -5.13
C MET A 87 5.06 -14.68 -4.30
N SER A 88 4.78 -15.59 -3.36
CA SER A 88 5.82 -16.20 -2.51
C SER A 88 6.78 -17.12 -3.28
N ARG A 89 6.33 -17.73 -4.38
CA ARG A 89 7.17 -18.58 -5.25
C ARG A 89 8.06 -17.77 -6.17
N HIS A 90 7.56 -16.63 -6.66
CA HIS A 90 8.20 -15.81 -7.70
C HIS A 90 8.77 -14.52 -7.13
N LEU A 91 9.51 -14.61 -6.02
CA LEU A 91 10.09 -13.44 -5.34
C LEU A 91 10.94 -12.58 -6.26
N GLY A 92 11.65 -13.19 -7.21
CA GLY A 92 12.51 -12.48 -8.17
C GLY A 92 11.78 -11.88 -9.38
N SER A 93 10.49 -12.16 -9.56
CA SER A 93 9.73 -11.70 -10.73
C SER A 93 8.99 -10.41 -10.42
N GLU A 94 9.54 -9.27 -10.87
CA GLU A 94 8.99 -7.94 -10.64
C GLU A 94 7.52 -7.84 -11.10
N GLY A 95 7.20 -8.34 -12.30
CA GLY A 95 5.85 -8.31 -12.85
C GLY A 95 4.81 -9.10 -12.04
N VAL A 96 5.19 -10.28 -11.53
CA VAL A 96 4.32 -11.07 -10.64
C VAL A 96 4.08 -10.34 -9.33
N GLN A 97 5.11 -9.74 -8.74
CA GLN A 97 4.94 -8.97 -7.50
C GLN A 97 4.06 -7.74 -7.73
N GLU A 98 4.34 -6.96 -8.77
CA GLU A 98 3.57 -5.76 -9.13
C GLU A 98 2.09 -6.09 -9.31
N LYS A 99 1.74 -7.01 -10.21
CA LYS A 99 0.34 -7.34 -10.51
C LYS A 99 -0.35 -8.03 -9.33
N GLY A 100 0.38 -8.77 -8.53
CA GLY A 100 -0.12 -9.35 -7.28
C GLY A 100 -0.55 -8.25 -6.30
N CYS A 101 0.36 -7.31 -6.01
CA CYS A 101 0.07 -6.18 -5.14
C CYS A 101 -1.01 -5.25 -5.69
N MET A 102 -1.04 -4.95 -6.99
CA MET A 102 -2.11 -4.15 -7.61
C MET A 102 -3.48 -4.82 -7.42
N THR A 103 -3.55 -6.14 -7.59
CA THR A 103 -4.78 -6.91 -7.36
C THR A 103 -5.19 -6.83 -5.89
N LEU A 104 -4.25 -7.12 -4.97
CA LEU A 104 -4.51 -7.10 -3.53
C LEU A 104 -4.91 -5.70 -3.03
N TRP A 105 -4.39 -4.63 -3.62
CA TRP A 105 -4.76 -3.26 -3.26
C TRP A 105 -6.24 -3.00 -3.55
N LEU A 106 -6.71 -3.31 -4.77
CA LEU A 106 -8.12 -3.17 -5.12
C LEU A 106 -9.04 -4.05 -4.26
N LEU A 107 -8.59 -5.25 -3.91
CA LEU A 107 -9.32 -6.16 -3.03
C LEU A 107 -9.36 -5.66 -1.59
N SER A 108 -8.29 -5.00 -1.13
CA SER A 108 -8.22 -4.42 0.21
C SER A 108 -9.21 -3.28 0.42
N GLU A 109 -9.89 -2.75 -0.61
CA GLU A 109 -10.99 -1.80 -0.41
C GLU A 109 -12.22 -2.43 0.24
N VAL A 110 -12.36 -3.76 0.17
CA VAL A 110 -13.47 -4.51 0.77
C VAL A 110 -13.08 -4.95 2.18
N TYR A 111 -13.89 -4.57 3.17
CA TYR A 111 -13.63 -4.77 4.59
C TYR A 111 -13.26 -6.22 4.95
N ASP A 112 -14.11 -7.20 4.58
CA ASP A 112 -13.88 -8.61 4.93
C ASP A 112 -12.63 -9.20 4.25
N ILE A 113 -12.29 -8.71 3.06
CA ILE A 113 -11.11 -9.20 2.33
C ILE A 113 -9.82 -8.73 3.00
N LYS A 114 -9.81 -7.55 3.66
CA LYS A 114 -8.64 -7.08 4.42
C LYS A 114 -8.23 -8.10 5.50
N PHE A 115 -9.21 -8.59 6.27
CA PHE A 115 -8.97 -9.62 7.30
C PHE A 115 -8.52 -10.94 6.66
N LEU A 116 -9.16 -11.36 5.57
CA LEU A 116 -8.76 -12.57 4.86
C LEU A 116 -7.31 -12.51 4.34
N ILE A 117 -6.87 -11.36 3.81
CA ILE A 117 -5.47 -11.15 3.39
C ILE A 117 -4.54 -11.30 4.59
N ALA A 118 -4.87 -10.69 5.74
CA ALA A 118 -4.07 -10.81 6.96
C ALA A 118 -3.99 -12.26 7.47
N ASP A 119 -5.13 -12.94 7.58
CA ASP A 119 -5.26 -14.32 8.05
C ASP A 119 -4.47 -15.32 7.18
N LEU A 120 -4.31 -15.01 5.89
CA LEU A 120 -3.55 -15.81 4.93
C LEU A 120 -2.07 -15.41 4.85
N ASN A 121 -1.55 -14.70 5.86
CA ASN A 121 -0.17 -14.22 5.94
C ASN A 121 0.21 -13.23 4.82
N GLY A 122 -0.78 -12.59 4.19
CA GLY A 122 -0.58 -11.70 3.05
C GLY A 122 0.23 -10.46 3.39
N VAL A 123 0.13 -9.94 4.63
CA VAL A 123 0.98 -8.83 5.11
C VAL A 123 2.46 -9.18 4.93
N THR A 124 2.90 -10.36 5.39
CA THR A 124 4.30 -10.79 5.22
C THR A 124 4.69 -10.87 3.74
N THR A 125 3.82 -11.44 2.90
CA THR A 125 4.05 -11.56 1.46
C THR A 125 4.25 -10.19 0.80
N ILE A 126 3.41 -9.20 1.16
CA ILE A 126 3.51 -7.82 0.64
C ILE A 126 4.79 -7.14 1.11
N LEU A 127 5.15 -7.27 2.39
CA LEU A 127 6.38 -6.69 2.93
C LEU A 127 7.62 -7.26 2.24
N ILE A 128 7.66 -8.57 2.00
CA ILE A 128 8.74 -9.22 1.24
C ILE A 128 8.78 -8.70 -0.20
N ALA A 129 7.62 -8.57 -0.87
CA ALA A 129 7.55 -8.07 -2.24
C ALA A 129 8.14 -6.65 -2.36
N LEU A 130 7.78 -5.75 -1.42
CA LEU A 130 8.32 -4.39 -1.35
C LEU A 130 9.84 -4.40 -1.18
N GLN A 131 10.38 -5.27 -0.33
CA GLN A 131 11.83 -5.40 -0.09
C GLN A 131 12.59 -6.01 -1.27
N CYS A 132 12.00 -6.94 -2.01
CA CYS A 132 12.65 -7.58 -3.15
C CYS A 132 12.83 -6.63 -4.33
N HIS A 133 11.93 -5.65 -4.51
CA HIS A 133 11.87 -4.79 -5.70
C HIS A 133 11.72 -3.31 -5.35
N LEU A 134 12.67 -2.80 -4.55
CA LEU A 134 12.66 -1.44 -4.00
C LEU A 134 12.56 -0.30 -5.05
N LYS A 135 12.90 -0.58 -6.31
CA LYS A 135 12.91 0.40 -7.41
C LYS A 135 11.69 0.29 -8.35
N CYS A 136 10.86 -0.72 -8.18
CA CYS A 136 9.64 -0.88 -8.98
C CYS A 136 8.55 0.03 -8.42
N LEU A 137 8.44 1.25 -8.94
CA LEU A 137 7.57 2.30 -8.37
C LEU A 137 6.10 1.87 -8.29
N THR A 138 5.60 1.23 -9.34
CA THR A 138 4.24 0.69 -9.43
C THR A 138 3.94 -0.34 -8.34
N LEU A 139 4.89 -1.23 -8.05
CA LEU A 139 4.80 -2.17 -6.94
C LEU A 139 4.85 -1.45 -5.59
N GLN A 140 5.77 -0.49 -5.40
CA GLN A 140 5.88 0.25 -4.14
C GLN A 140 4.58 1.01 -3.83
N GLU A 141 4.03 1.71 -4.82
CA GLU A 141 2.72 2.38 -4.71
C GLU A 141 1.61 1.38 -4.37
N ALA A 142 1.51 0.26 -5.10
CA ALA A 142 0.46 -0.72 -4.88
C ALA A 142 0.57 -1.42 -3.51
N GLY A 143 1.77 -1.84 -3.11
CA GLY A 143 2.00 -2.48 -1.82
C GLY A 143 1.75 -1.54 -0.65
N LEU A 144 2.21 -0.29 -0.72
CA LEU A 144 1.83 0.76 0.25
C LEU A 144 0.33 1.04 0.23
N GLY A 145 -0.32 0.97 -0.93
CA GLY A 145 -1.77 1.03 -1.08
C GLY A 145 -2.50 -0.04 -0.26
N VAL A 146 -1.99 -1.29 -0.27
CA VAL A 146 -2.54 -2.34 0.59
C VAL A 146 -2.35 -2.00 2.07
N LEU A 147 -1.13 -1.61 2.47
CA LEU A 147 -0.80 -1.32 3.87
C LEU A 147 -1.57 -0.11 4.43
N THR A 148 -1.72 0.96 3.64
CA THR A 148 -2.53 2.13 4.00
C THR A 148 -3.99 1.77 4.16
N SER A 149 -4.55 0.97 3.24
CA SER A 149 -5.93 0.51 3.32
C SER A 149 -6.16 -0.37 4.55
N MET A 150 -5.27 -1.32 4.83
CA MET A 150 -5.40 -2.20 5.99
C MET A 150 -5.18 -1.47 7.31
N SER A 151 -4.23 -0.54 7.39
CA SER A 151 -3.89 0.19 8.62
C SER A 151 -4.97 1.16 9.12
N THR A 152 -6.05 1.37 8.35
CA THR A 152 -7.25 2.06 8.86
C THR A 152 -8.03 1.24 9.90
N ILE A 153 -7.74 -0.06 10.01
CA ILE A 153 -8.38 -0.99 10.95
C ILE A 153 -7.42 -1.26 12.11
N PRO A 154 -7.82 -1.00 13.38
CA PRO A 154 -6.97 -1.16 14.55
C PRO A 154 -6.26 -2.51 14.66
N GLU A 155 -6.99 -3.60 14.43
CA GLU A 155 -6.46 -4.96 14.53
C GLU A 155 -5.43 -5.26 13.43
N LEU A 156 -5.62 -4.71 12.24
CA LEU A 156 -4.75 -4.96 11.11
C LEU A 156 -3.49 -4.09 11.15
N LYS A 157 -3.55 -2.85 11.67
CA LYS A 157 -2.33 -2.07 11.87
C LYS A 157 -1.39 -2.73 12.87
N ASP A 158 -1.91 -3.32 13.94
CA ASP A 158 -1.09 -4.08 14.89
C ASP A 158 -0.39 -5.26 14.18
N ILE A 159 -1.11 -6.02 13.34
CA ILE A 159 -0.53 -7.12 12.55
C ILE A 159 0.57 -6.62 11.60
N ILE A 160 0.39 -5.44 10.99
CA ILE A 160 1.40 -4.84 10.12
C ILE A 160 2.64 -4.45 10.93
N SER A 161 2.47 -3.77 12.06
CA SER A 161 3.57 -3.39 12.96
C SER A 161 4.32 -4.61 13.50
N ASP A 162 3.61 -5.63 13.99
CA ASP A 162 4.19 -6.88 14.52
C ASP A 162 5.02 -7.64 13.48
N LYS A 163 4.75 -7.43 12.19
CA LYS A 163 5.49 -8.02 11.07
C LYS A 163 6.63 -7.15 10.54
N GLY A 164 6.98 -6.06 11.24
CA GLY A 164 8.04 -5.14 10.86
C GLY A 164 7.62 -4.17 9.76
N GLY A 165 6.32 -3.93 9.58
CA GLY A 165 5.80 -3.08 8.50
C GLY A 165 6.29 -1.64 8.57
N VAL A 166 6.53 -1.09 9.77
CA VAL A 166 7.09 0.26 9.95
C VAL A 166 8.47 0.36 9.31
N ASP A 167 9.36 -0.58 9.59
CA ASP A 167 10.74 -0.60 9.05
C ASP A 167 10.75 -0.73 7.52
N VAL A 168 9.86 -1.56 6.96
CA VAL A 168 9.74 -1.72 5.51
C VAL A 168 9.23 -0.44 4.85
N VAL A 169 8.20 0.19 5.42
CA VAL A 169 7.69 1.47 4.91
C VAL A 169 8.76 2.54 4.97
N LEU A 170 9.52 2.63 6.06
CA LEU A 170 10.62 3.57 6.21
C LEU A 170 11.71 3.33 5.15
N CYS A 171 12.09 2.07 4.93
CA CYS A 171 13.05 1.70 3.88
C CYS A 171 12.55 2.07 2.48
N THR A 172 11.30 1.75 2.16
CA THR A 172 10.65 2.11 0.89
C THR A 172 10.67 3.61 0.67
N LEU A 173 10.34 4.40 1.70
CA LEU A 173 10.32 5.86 1.62
C LEU A 173 11.72 6.44 1.39
N TRP A 174 12.75 5.96 2.08
CA TRP A 174 14.12 6.43 1.87
C TRP A 174 14.63 6.16 0.45
N VAL A 175 14.35 4.98 -0.10
CA VAL A 175 14.77 4.63 -1.47
C VAL A 175 14.02 5.46 -2.52
N ASN A 176 12.77 5.83 -2.24
CA ASN A 176 11.86 6.44 -3.20
C ASN A 176 11.39 7.84 -2.77
N VAL A 177 12.19 8.56 -1.98
CA VAL A 177 11.82 9.87 -1.40
C VAL A 177 11.50 10.91 -2.47
N GLY A 178 12.02 10.77 -3.68
CA GLY A 178 11.71 11.63 -4.83
C GLY A 178 10.39 11.32 -5.56
N HIS A 179 9.56 10.39 -5.05
CA HIS A 179 8.31 9.98 -5.70
C HIS A 179 7.09 10.29 -4.83
N GLU A 180 6.33 11.31 -5.23
CA GLU A 180 5.24 11.91 -4.44
C GLU A 180 4.20 10.90 -3.94
N ASN A 181 3.68 10.04 -4.82
CA ASN A 181 2.67 9.05 -4.45
C ASN A 181 3.17 8.03 -3.41
N ILE A 182 4.42 7.60 -3.54
CA ILE A 182 5.06 6.66 -2.60
C ILE A 182 5.24 7.36 -1.25
N VAL A 183 5.68 8.62 -1.26
CA VAL A 183 5.79 9.46 -0.06
C VAL A 183 4.45 9.62 0.63
N ILE A 184 3.40 9.98 -0.10
CA ILE A 184 2.04 10.10 0.44
C ILE A 184 1.60 8.76 1.07
N GLY A 185 1.73 7.65 0.35
CA GLY A 185 1.33 6.33 0.83
C GLY A 185 2.09 5.93 2.10
N GLY A 186 3.40 6.10 2.14
CA GLY A 186 4.20 5.75 3.31
C GLY A 186 3.92 6.64 4.52
N LEU A 187 3.77 7.97 4.33
CA LEU A 187 3.40 8.89 5.42
C LEU A 187 2.02 8.57 6.00
N ILE A 188 1.04 8.21 5.16
CA ILE A 188 -0.29 7.76 5.62
C ILE A 188 -0.17 6.47 6.42
N ALA A 189 0.57 5.48 5.92
CA ALA A 189 0.76 4.20 6.61
C ALA A 189 1.41 4.40 7.98
N MET A 190 2.53 5.15 8.04
CA MET A 190 3.18 5.50 9.30
C MET A 190 2.24 6.26 10.24
N SER A 191 1.45 7.21 9.73
CA SER A 191 0.51 7.99 10.56
C SER A 191 -0.60 7.11 11.15
N ASN A 192 -1.05 6.09 10.43
CA ASN A 192 -2.03 5.13 10.94
C ASN A 192 -1.42 4.19 11.99
N MET A 193 -0.16 3.80 11.81
CA MET A 193 0.52 2.81 12.66
C MET A 193 1.16 3.39 13.93
N CYS A 194 1.60 4.65 13.91
CA CYS A 194 2.39 5.28 14.99
C CYS A 194 1.72 5.38 16.37
N VAL A 195 0.46 4.97 16.49
CA VAL A 195 -0.27 4.89 17.77
C VAL A 195 -0.72 3.45 17.95
N ASN A 196 -0.26 2.78 19.00
CA ASN A 196 -0.67 1.42 19.31
C ASN A 196 -2.18 1.38 19.63
N SER A 197 -2.93 0.49 18.98
CA SER A 197 -4.40 0.46 19.15
C SER A 197 -4.86 0.00 20.53
N LYS A 198 -4.05 -0.80 21.23
CA LYS A 198 -4.39 -1.42 22.51
C LYS A 198 -3.91 -0.59 23.69
N THR A 199 -2.69 -0.04 23.60
CA THR A 199 -2.05 0.70 24.70
C THR A 199 -2.23 2.21 24.57
N ASN A 200 -2.61 2.72 23.38
CA ASN A 200 -2.56 4.15 23.02
C ASN A 200 -1.17 4.77 23.16
N GLU A 201 -0.12 3.95 23.25
CA GLU A 201 1.26 4.43 23.23
C GLU A 201 1.65 4.89 21.83
N ILE A 202 2.56 5.86 21.78
CA ILE A 202 3.09 6.40 20.53
C ILE A 202 4.41 5.69 20.26
N ASP A 203 4.61 5.24 19.02
CA ASP A 203 5.87 4.63 18.60
C ASP A 203 7.02 5.63 18.76
N LEU A 204 8.13 5.14 19.31
CA LEU A 204 9.36 5.93 19.41
C LEU A 204 10.06 5.95 18.06
N ILE A 205 10.53 7.12 17.65
CA ILE A 205 11.24 7.32 16.39
C ILE A 205 12.71 7.63 16.62
N GLY A 206 13.53 7.35 15.62
CA GLY A 206 14.91 7.79 15.53
C GLY A 206 15.08 9.08 14.73
N TYR A 207 16.34 9.49 14.62
CA TYR A 207 16.75 10.59 13.74
C TYR A 207 16.40 10.35 12.26
N PRO A 208 16.61 9.15 11.67
CA PRO A 208 16.32 8.91 10.25
C PRO A 208 14.84 9.11 9.88
N GLU A 209 13.92 8.82 10.79
CA GLU A 209 12.48 9.01 10.56
C GLU A 209 12.12 10.50 10.51
N VAL A 210 12.66 11.31 11.44
CA VAL A 210 12.44 12.77 11.44
C VAL A 210 13.06 13.38 10.18
N GLU A 211 14.30 13.00 9.86
CA GLU A 211 15.02 13.49 8.69
C GLU A 211 14.25 13.18 7.39
N LEU A 212 13.76 11.96 7.23
CA LEU A 212 12.94 11.58 6.08
C LEU A 212 11.70 12.46 5.93
N ILE A 213 10.97 12.71 7.03
CA ILE A 213 9.76 13.53 6.99
C ILE A 213 10.09 14.97 6.57
N VAL A 214 11.17 15.54 7.11
CA VAL A 214 11.63 16.89 6.74
C VAL A 214 12.03 16.95 5.26
N VAL A 215 12.82 15.98 4.77
CA VAL A 215 13.22 15.91 3.37
C VAL A 215 11.99 15.82 2.46
N ALA A 216 11.04 14.94 2.77
CA ALA A 216 9.80 14.82 2.01
C ALA A 216 9.00 16.13 1.97
N MET A 217 8.89 16.84 3.11
CA MET A 217 8.22 18.14 3.18
C MET A 217 8.95 19.20 2.33
N MET A 218 10.28 19.19 2.30
CA MET A 218 11.07 20.15 1.53
C MET A 218 10.99 19.88 0.02
N ASP A 219 11.14 18.62 -0.40
CA ASP A 219 11.10 18.22 -1.82
C ASP A 219 9.72 18.45 -2.43
N PHE A 220 8.65 18.21 -1.64
CA PHE A 220 7.27 18.40 -2.05
C PHE A 220 6.58 19.58 -1.35
N ARG A 221 7.28 20.70 -1.19
CA ARG A 221 6.75 21.91 -0.52
C ARG A 221 5.45 22.49 -1.10
N MET A 222 5.14 22.16 -2.36
CA MET A 222 3.93 22.60 -3.06
C MET A 222 2.87 21.50 -3.19
N SER A 223 3.09 20.31 -2.61
CA SER A 223 2.09 19.24 -2.55
C SER A 223 1.29 19.35 -1.27
N SER A 224 0.04 19.81 -1.36
CA SER A 224 -0.84 19.89 -0.20
C SER A 224 -1.01 18.52 0.49
N GLN A 225 -1.02 17.45 -0.29
CA GLN A 225 -1.21 16.10 0.22
C GLN A 225 0.01 15.59 1.01
N VAL A 226 1.24 15.81 0.50
CA VAL A 226 2.46 15.46 1.26
C VAL A 226 2.53 16.28 2.55
N GLN A 227 2.31 17.60 2.47
CA GLN A 227 2.36 18.46 3.66
C GLN A 227 1.33 18.04 4.71
N LEU A 228 0.08 17.78 4.30
CA LEU A 228 -0.98 17.31 5.20
C LEU A 228 -0.61 15.99 5.88
N CYS A 229 -0.10 15.02 5.11
CA CYS A 229 0.24 13.70 5.64
C CYS A 229 1.45 13.76 6.58
N ALA A 230 2.47 14.55 6.23
CA ALA A 230 3.64 14.81 7.08
C ALA A 230 3.25 15.50 8.39
N CYS A 231 2.48 16.59 8.34
CA CYS A 231 2.00 17.31 9.52
C CYS A 231 1.13 16.42 10.41
N ARG A 232 0.30 15.55 9.81
CA ARG A 232 -0.51 14.57 10.56
C ARG A 232 0.36 13.55 11.29
N LEU A 233 1.39 13.01 10.62
CA LEU A 233 2.34 12.08 11.24
C LEU A 233 3.12 12.75 12.38
N LEU A 234 3.74 13.91 12.12
CA LEU A 234 4.50 14.68 13.11
C LEU A 234 3.65 15.04 14.33
N ARG A 235 2.40 15.48 14.13
CA ARG A 235 1.48 15.78 15.23
C ARG A 235 1.22 14.56 16.11
N ASN A 236 1.03 13.38 15.51
CA ASN A 236 0.81 12.15 16.27
C ASN A 236 2.07 11.75 17.04
N LEU A 237 3.23 11.79 16.38
CA LEU A 237 4.52 11.48 16.99
C LEU A 237 4.87 12.43 18.14
N ALA A 238 4.53 13.71 18.02
CA ALA A 238 4.76 14.75 19.01
C ALA A 238 3.95 14.56 20.31
N LEU A 239 3.00 13.62 20.36
CA LEU A 239 2.30 13.26 21.59
C LEU A 239 3.24 12.58 22.62
N ALA A 240 4.34 11.97 22.19
CA ALA A 240 5.38 11.45 23.08
C ALA A 240 6.52 12.47 23.24
N ASN A 241 6.86 12.83 24.48
CA ASN A 241 7.91 13.81 24.77
C ASN A 241 9.29 13.35 24.25
N GLN A 242 9.56 12.05 24.26
CA GLN A 242 10.80 11.49 23.70
C GLN A 242 10.93 11.84 22.21
N ASN A 243 9.85 11.70 21.44
CA ASN A 243 9.85 12.04 20.03
C ASN A 243 10.00 13.55 19.82
N VAL A 244 9.41 14.39 20.67
CA VAL A 244 9.61 15.86 20.60
C VAL A 244 11.10 16.21 20.80
N ASN A 245 11.78 15.58 21.76
CA ASN A 245 13.21 15.77 21.97
C ASN A 245 14.03 15.34 20.74
N LEU A 246 13.66 14.25 20.08
CA LEU A 246 14.30 13.80 18.84
C LEU A 246 14.04 14.77 17.69
N MET A 247 12.81 15.26 17.54
CA MET A 247 12.45 16.28 16.54
C MET A 247 13.23 17.58 16.72
N ALA A 248 13.48 17.98 17.97
CA ALA A 248 14.25 19.17 18.30
C ALA A 248 15.73 19.11 17.86
N ILE A 249 16.27 17.92 17.52
CA ILE A 249 17.60 17.78 16.92
C ILE A 249 17.67 18.48 15.56
N LEU A 250 16.57 18.50 14.81
CA LEU A 250 16.43 19.16 13.51
C LEU A 250 15.52 20.39 13.58
N ILE A 251 15.50 21.10 14.71
CA ILE A 251 14.52 22.15 14.99
C ILE A 251 14.49 23.24 13.90
N ASP A 252 15.64 23.66 13.38
CA ASP A 252 15.71 24.71 12.36
C ASP A 252 15.07 24.25 11.04
N GLN A 253 15.42 23.05 10.57
CA GLN A 253 14.88 22.50 9.31
C GLN A 253 13.40 22.14 9.45
N LEU A 254 13.03 21.53 10.58
CA LEU A 254 11.65 21.13 10.86
C LEU A 254 10.74 22.35 10.99
N THR A 255 11.15 23.37 11.74
CA THR A 255 10.38 24.62 11.88
C THR A 255 10.20 25.29 10.53
N GLY A 256 11.27 25.43 9.74
CA GLY A 256 11.18 26.01 8.40
C GLY A 256 10.23 25.23 7.46
N ALA A 257 10.25 23.89 7.52
CA ALA A 257 9.34 23.04 6.77
C ALA A 257 7.88 23.20 7.23
N LEU A 258 7.63 23.22 8.55
CA LEU A 258 6.31 23.40 9.14
C LEU A 258 5.72 24.78 8.84
N GLU A 259 6.50 25.84 8.97
CA GLU A 259 6.08 27.20 8.62
C GLU A 259 5.75 27.32 7.14
N ALA A 260 6.57 26.72 6.25
CA ALA A 260 6.27 26.67 4.82
C ALA A 260 4.96 25.93 4.54
N ALA A 261 4.72 24.81 5.23
CA ALA A 261 3.47 24.05 5.11
C ALA A 261 2.25 24.87 5.55
N ALA A 262 2.31 25.53 6.71
CA ALA A 262 1.23 26.38 7.22
C ALA A 262 0.97 27.60 6.33
N ASN A 263 2.02 28.20 5.76
CA ASN A 263 1.90 29.35 4.86
C ASN A 263 1.31 28.96 3.50
N ASN A 264 1.74 27.83 2.93
CA ASN A 264 1.25 27.37 1.62
C ASN A 264 -0.14 26.74 1.71
N PHE A 265 -0.46 26.05 2.82
CA PHE A 265 -1.68 25.26 3.02
C PHE A 265 -2.29 25.50 4.41
N PRO A 266 -2.76 26.73 4.70
CA PRO A 266 -3.21 27.11 6.04
C PRO A 266 -4.42 26.30 6.52
N SER A 267 -5.36 25.96 5.63
CA SER A 267 -6.55 25.17 5.97
C SER A 267 -6.24 23.71 6.31
N GLU A 268 -5.25 23.13 5.66
CA GLU A 268 -4.91 21.72 5.78
C GLU A 268 -3.91 21.48 6.92
N CYS A 269 -2.92 22.36 7.04
CA CYS A 269 -1.74 22.16 7.89
C CYS A 269 -1.72 23.06 9.14
N GLY A 270 -2.33 24.25 9.11
CA GLY A 270 -2.14 25.30 10.13
C GLY A 270 -2.30 24.81 11.57
N GLU A 271 -3.47 24.29 11.94
CA GLU A 271 -3.75 23.81 13.30
C GLU A 271 -2.76 22.73 13.76
N ARG A 272 -2.34 21.84 12.86
CA ARG A 272 -1.38 20.77 13.18
C ARG A 272 0.02 21.35 13.39
N VAL A 273 0.42 22.29 12.55
CA VAL A 273 1.70 23.00 12.65
C VAL A 273 1.77 23.75 13.97
N ASP A 274 0.75 24.53 14.33
CA ASP A 274 0.69 25.27 15.59
C ASP A 274 0.89 24.34 16.79
N PHE A 275 0.18 23.21 16.81
CA PHE A 275 0.34 22.20 17.85
C PHE A 275 1.77 21.65 17.92
N ILE A 276 2.40 21.34 16.78
CA ILE A 276 3.76 20.79 16.76
C ILE A 276 4.77 21.82 17.25
N LEU A 277 4.65 23.08 16.81
CA LEU A 277 5.53 24.16 17.22
C LEU A 277 5.40 24.45 18.72
N ASP A 278 4.18 24.49 19.27
CA ASP A 278 3.95 24.63 20.71
C ASP A 278 4.62 23.52 21.52
N ARG A 279 4.60 22.28 21.00
CA ARG A 279 5.28 21.15 21.64
C ARG A 279 6.80 21.30 21.57
N LEU A 280 7.34 21.71 20.43
CA LEU A 280 8.79 21.92 20.27
C LEU A 280 9.33 23.05 21.17
N LEU A 281 8.55 24.10 21.40
CA LEU A 281 8.90 25.19 22.32
C LEU A 281 8.90 24.79 23.80
N SER A 282 8.31 23.65 24.14
CA SER A 282 8.20 23.16 25.52
C SER A 282 9.38 22.30 25.99
N VAL A 283 10.35 22.05 25.10
CA VAL A 283 11.57 21.25 25.34
C VAL A 283 12.79 22.15 25.42
#